data_AF-A0A348FUF7-F1
#
_entry.id   AF-A0A348FUF7-F1
#
_cell.length_a   1.000
_cell.length_b   1.000
_cell.length_c   1.000
_cell.angle_alpha   90.00
_cell.angle_beta   90.00
_cell.angle_gamma   90.00
#
_symmetry.space_group_name_H-M   'P 1'
#
loop_
_entity.id
_entity.type
_entity.pdbx_description
1 polymer ?
#
loop_
_entity_poly.entity_id
_entity_poly.type
_entity_poly.pdbx_seq_one_letter_code
_entity_poly.pdbx_strand_id
1 'polypeptide(L)' 'LTCEKIGDRTHFSAMFVKRADALAECKLCGKIVTNMKNHYLVHNPGHHRCVVCGAEFTRMDSLKRHVRKSHDLFPEHFM' A
#
# COMPACT_ATOMS: atom_id res chain seq x y z
N LEU A 1 -24.96 19.86 4.14
CA LEU A 1 -24.97 18.50 3.53
C LEU A 1 -23.60 18.26 2.88
N THR A 2 -22.57 18.00 3.70
CA THR A 2 -21.24 17.62 3.17
C THR A 2 -21.33 16.17 2.75
N CYS A 3 -21.30 15.93 1.44
CA CYS A 3 -21.38 14.59 0.87
C CYS A 3 -20.04 13.87 1.15
N GLU A 4 -20.01 13.09 2.22
CA GLU A 4 -18.93 12.16 2.57
C GLU A 4 -18.92 11.02 1.56
N LYS A 5 -18.26 11.22 0.42
CA LYS A 5 -17.98 10.14 -0.53
C LYS A 5 -16.87 9.27 0.06
N ILE A 6 -17.27 8.29 0.90
CA ILE A 6 -16.43 7.18 1.31
C ILE A 6 -16.25 6.29 0.07
N GLY A 7 -15.19 6.57 -0.70
CA GLY A 7 -14.85 5.84 -1.92
C GLY A 7 -13.35 5.82 -2.17
N ASP A 8 -12.53 5.94 -1.13
CA ASP A 8 -11.08 6.12 -1.29
C ASP A 8 -10.34 4.81 -1.10
N ARG A 9 -9.98 4.18 -2.23
CA ARG A 9 -8.75 3.38 -2.31
C ARG A 9 -7.61 4.35 -1.98
N THR A 10 -7.16 4.30 -0.73
CA THR A 10 -6.35 5.34 -0.07
C THR A 10 -5.09 5.69 -0.87
N HIS A 11 -5.16 6.82 -1.58
CA HIS A 11 -4.04 7.30 -2.39
C HIS A 11 -2.93 7.79 -1.45
N PHE A 12 -1.69 7.31 -1.63
CA PHE A 12 -0.49 7.66 -0.83
C PHE A 12 -0.41 9.16 -0.47
N SER A 13 -0.72 10.04 -1.43
CA SER A 13 -0.66 11.49 -1.27
C SER A 13 -1.73 12.08 -0.33
N ALA A 14 -2.87 11.41 -0.14
CA ALA A 14 -3.97 11.91 0.69
C ALA A 14 -3.69 11.79 2.19
N MET A 15 -2.80 10.86 2.58
CA MET A 15 -2.46 10.55 3.98
C MET A 15 -1.53 11.57 4.63
N PHE A 16 -0.94 12.49 3.88
CA PHE A 16 0.08 13.39 4.38
C PHE A 16 -0.26 14.85 4.09
N VAL A 17 0.11 15.73 5.02
CA VAL A 17 0.11 17.18 4.82
C VAL A 17 1.57 17.62 4.69
N LYS A 18 1.96 18.19 3.55
CA LYS A 18 3.29 18.77 3.38
C LYS A 18 3.40 20.03 4.26
N ARG A 19 4.48 20.12 5.03
CA ARG A 19 4.88 21.28 5.80
C ARG A 19 6.12 21.93 5.16
N ALA A 20 6.58 23.03 5.74
CA ALA A 20 7.82 23.69 5.34
C ALA A 20 9.03 22.73 5.50
N ASP A 21 10.13 23.03 4.80
CA ASP A 21 11.42 22.33 4.96
C ASP A 21 11.39 20.82 4.66
N ALA A 22 10.62 20.42 3.63
CA ALA A 22 10.47 19.04 3.17
C ALA A 22 9.92 18.05 4.22
N LEU A 23 9.32 18.56 5.30
CA LEU A 23 8.63 17.75 6.29
C LEU A 23 7.17 17.48 5.87
N ALA A 24 6.62 16.37 6.34
CA ALA A 24 5.22 16.04 6.14
C ALA A 24 4.62 15.43 7.41
N GLU A 25 3.39 15.79 7.71
CA GLU A 25 2.63 15.23 8.83
C GLU A 25 1.70 14.12 8.35
N CYS A 26 1.76 12.96 8.99
CA CYS A 26 0.84 11.87 8.75
C CYS A 26 -0.53 12.15 9.39
N LYS A 27 -1.59 12.17 8.59
CA LYS A 27 -2.96 12.35 9.08
C LYS A 27 -3.50 11.16 9.87
N LEU A 28 -2.88 9.98 9.73
CA LEU A 28 -3.32 8.75 10.40
C LEU A 28 -2.78 8.63 11.84
N CYS A 29 -1.59 9.17 12.11
CA CYS A 29 -0.97 9.05 13.44
C CYS A 29 -0.35 10.35 13.98
N GLY A 30 -0.45 11.47 13.25
CA GLY A 30 0.07 12.78 13.67
C GLY A 30 1.59 12.93 13.62
N LYS A 31 2.35 11.92 13.19
CA LYS A 31 3.82 11.98 13.17
C LYS A 31 4.32 12.88 12.04
N ILE A 32 5.28 13.74 12.37
CA ILE A 32 6.06 14.50 11.37
C ILE A 32 7.22 13.64 10.88
N VAL A 33 7.34 13.52 9.57
CA VAL A 33 8.33 12.68 8.88
C VAL A 33 8.97 13.43 7.73
N THR A 34 10.23 13.10 7.43
CA THR A 34 10.96 13.62 6.27
C THR A 34 10.71 12.77 5.02
N ASN A 35 10.36 11.48 5.19
CA ASN A 35 10.13 10.54 4.08
C ASN A 35 8.73 9.92 4.16
N MET A 36 7.79 10.51 3.43
CA MET A 36 6.41 10.04 3.31
C MET A 36 6.34 8.60 2.77
N LYS A 37 7.16 8.24 1.76
CA LYS A 37 7.13 6.91 1.13
C LYS A 37 7.46 5.80 2.11
N ASN A 38 8.50 5.99 2.91
CA ASN A 38 8.87 5.00 3.92
C ASN A 38 7.82 4.91 5.03
N HIS A 39 7.34 6.07 5.50
CA HIS A 39 6.32 6.10 6.56
C HIS A 39 5.00 5.45 6.13
N TYR A 40 4.61 5.58 4.87
CA TYR A 40 3.41 4.96 4.32
C TYR A 40 3.37 3.44 4.57
N LEU A 41 4.52 2.76 4.53
CA LEU A 41 4.63 1.32 4.76
C LEU A 41 4.28 0.89 6.20
N VAL A 42 4.29 1.82 7.16
CA VAL A 42 3.85 1.55 8.55
C VAL A 42 2.33 1.37 8.61
N HIS A 43 1.58 2.13 7.80
CA HIS A 43 0.12 2.08 7.77
C HIS A 43 -0.42 1.14 6.70
N ASN A 44 0.30 1.03 5.58
CA ASN A 44 -0.03 0.17 4.47
C ASN A 44 1.20 -0.71 4.16
N PRO A 45 1.51 -1.68 5.04
CA PRO A 45 2.52 -2.68 4.74
C PRO A 45 2.12 -3.34 3.41
N GLY A 46 3.05 -3.39 2.45
CA GLY A 46 2.74 -3.72 1.06
C GLY A 46 1.80 -4.93 0.94
N HIS A 47 0.59 -4.69 0.41
CA HIS A 47 -0.37 -5.74 0.14
C HIS A 47 -0.10 -6.29 -1.27
N HIS A 48 0.68 -7.35 -1.33
CA HIS A 48 0.89 -8.13 -2.53
C HIS A 48 -0.31 -9.05 -2.72
N ARG A 49 -1.24 -8.66 -3.57
CA ARG A 49 -2.46 -9.41 -3.82
C ARG A 49 -2.26 -10.42 -4.95
N CYS A 50 -2.72 -11.64 -4.74
CA CYS A 50 -2.81 -12.65 -5.78
C CYS A 50 -3.91 -12.27 -6.78
N VAL A 51 -3.55 -12.18 -8.07
CA VAL A 51 -4.51 -11.84 -9.14
C VAL A 51 -5.48 -12.98 -9.46
N VAL A 52 -5.17 -14.20 -9.02
CA VAL A 52 -5.98 -15.39 -9.29
C VAL A 52 -7.08 -15.57 -8.23
N CYS A 53 -6.73 -15.49 -6.95
CA CYS A 53 -7.65 -15.76 -5.85
C CYS A 53 -7.91 -14.57 -4.91
N GLY A 54 -7.23 -13.44 -5.12
CA GLY A 54 -7.40 -12.24 -4.29
C GLY A 54 -6.72 -12.30 -2.93
N ALA A 55 -6.00 -13.38 -2.59
CA ALA A 55 -5.28 -13.49 -1.32
C ALA A 55 -4.22 -12.40 -1.16
N GLU A 56 -4.14 -11.80 0.03
CA GLU A 56 -3.23 -10.70 0.32
C GLU A 56 -2.03 -11.16 1.15
N PHE A 57 -0.85 -10.74 0.72
CA PHE A 57 0.41 -11.06 1.38
C PHE A 57 1.15 -9.77 1.72
N THR A 58 1.80 -9.74 2.88
CA THR A 58 2.61 -8.57 3.32
C THR A 58 3.98 -8.49 2.62
N ARG A 59 4.36 -9.52 1.86
CA ARG A 59 5.64 -9.61 1.15
C ARG A 59 5.49 -10.21 -0.25
N MET A 60 6.27 -9.71 -1.20
CA MET A 60 6.25 -10.15 -2.60
C MET A 60 6.71 -11.61 -2.76
N ASP A 61 7.72 -12.05 -2.01
CA ASP A 61 8.21 -13.43 -2.09
C ASP A 61 7.19 -14.45 -1.56
N SER A 62 6.41 -14.07 -0.53
CA SER A 62 5.28 -14.85 -0.05
C SER A 62 4.22 -15.02 -1.14
N LEU A 63 3.87 -13.94 -1.85
CA LEU A 63 2.96 -14.01 -2.98
C LEU A 63 3.51 -14.91 -4.10
N LYS A 64 4.77 -14.74 -4.52
CA LYS A 64 5.38 -15.56 -5.58
C LYS A 64 5.35 -17.05 -5.25
N ARG A 65 5.65 -17.41 -4.00
CA ARG A 65 5.57 -18.80 -3.51
C ARG A 65 4.13 -19.29 -3.49
N HIS A 66 3.18 -18.47 -3.03
CA HIS A 66 1.76 -18.82 -3.04
C HIS A 66 1.27 -19.12 -4.45
N VAL A 67 1.55 -18.22 -5.41
CA VAL A 67 1.15 -18.42 -6.81
C VAL A 67 1.72 -19.73 -7.30
N ARG A 68 3.04 -19.95 -7.23
CA ARG A 68 3.67 -21.21 -7.70
C ARG A 68 3.08 -22.49 -7.10
N LYS A 69 2.65 -22.47 -5.85
CA LYS A 69 2.14 -23.66 -5.14
C LYS A 69 0.64 -23.87 -5.26
N SER A 70 -0.12 -22.78 -5.40
CA SER A 70 -1.58 -22.79 -5.27
C SER A 70 -2.27 -22.55 -6.61
N HIS A 71 -1.52 -22.05 -7.58
CA HIS A 71 -1.95 -21.75 -8.93
C HIS A 71 -0.87 -22.25 -9.89
N ASP A 72 -1.18 -23.23 -10.74
CA ASP A 72 -0.24 -23.77 -11.75
C ASP A 72 0.05 -22.77 -12.90
N LEU A 73 0.11 -21.47 -12.60
CA LEU A 73 0.39 -20.41 -13.57
C LEU A 73 1.90 -20.21 -13.70
N PHE A 74 2.41 -20.48 -14.91
CA PHE A 74 3.78 -20.20 -15.31
C PHE A 74 4.05 -18.68 -15.36
N PRO A 75 5.21 -18.21 -14.88
CA PRO A 75 5.44 -16.82 -14.49
C PRO A 75 5.89 -15.94 -15.67
N GLU A 76 5.14 -15.89 -16.77
CA GLU A 76 5.56 -15.07 -17.93
C GLU A 76 5.08 -13.61 -17.88
N HIS A 77 4.29 -13.19 -16.89
CA HIS A 77 3.66 -11.86 -16.89
C HIS A 77 3.76 -11.07 -15.57
N PHE A 78 4.84 -11.27 -14.80
CA PHE A 78 5.20 -10.36 -13.71
C PHE A 78 6.53 -9.66 -14.00
N MET A 79 6.55 -8.80 -15.02
CA MET A 79 7.59 -7.80 -15.25
C MET A 79 6.96 -6.45 -15.58
#